data_AF-A0A944QZF6-F1
#
_entry.id   AF-A0A944QZF6-F1
#
_cell.length_a   1.000
_cell.length_b   1.000
_cell.length_c   1.000
_cell.angle_alpha   90.00
_cell.angle_beta   90.00
_cell.angle_gamma   90.00
#
_symmetry.space_group_name_H-M   'P 1'
#
loop_
_entity.id
_entity.type
_entity.pdbx_description
1 polymer ?
#
loop_
_entity_poly.entity_id
_entity_poly.type
_entity_poly.pdbx_seq_one_letter_code
_entity_poly.pdbx_strand_id
1 'polypeptide(L)' 'MNQLTPIEQMQKLLPHWKTHLQGHVVELAHWRKQSTKELDDMALHHLMEAEVKMQQACDALSSAYEVIGDERIP' A
#
# COMPACT_ATOMS: atom_id res chain seq x y z
N MET A 1 4.26 -17.58 25.63
CA MET A 1 4.36 -16.54 24.59
C MET A 1 3.49 -15.38 25.02
N ASN A 2 4.05 -14.20 25.25
CA ASN A 2 3.23 -13.01 25.54
C ASN A 2 2.54 -12.57 24.24
N GLN A 3 1.22 -12.39 24.28
CA GLN A 3 0.46 -11.84 23.16
C GLN A 3 0.67 -10.33 23.11
N LEU A 4 0.94 -9.79 21.92
CA LEU A 4 0.99 -8.36 21.67
C LEU A 4 -0.41 -7.75 21.84
N THR A 5 -0.48 -6.56 22.43
CA THR A 5 -1.69 -5.73 22.43
C THR A 5 -2.08 -5.33 21.00
N PRO A 6 -3.34 -4.95 20.75
CA PRO A 6 -3.76 -4.49 19.42
C PRO A 6 -2.91 -3.32 18.88
N ILE A 7 -2.52 -2.37 19.74
CA ILE A 7 -1.67 -1.24 19.35
C ILE A 7 -0.29 -1.73 18.90
N GLU A 8 0.37 -2.58 19.70
CA GLU A 8 1.68 -3.15 19.34
C GLU A 8 1.60 -3.99 18.06
N GLN A 9 0.51 -4.72 17.85
CA GLN A 9 0.28 -5.45 16.60
C GLN A 9 0.16 -4.49 15.41
N MET A 10 -0.60 -3.40 15.53
CA MET A 10 -0.75 -2.42 14.46
C MET A 10 0.58 -1.69 14.17
N GLN A 11 1.29 -1.24 15.20
CA GLN A 11 2.61 -0.61 15.05
C GLN A 11 3.60 -1.53 14.34
N LYS A 12 3.53 -2.84 14.59
CA LYS A 12 4.34 -3.82 13.88
C LYS A 12 3.86 -4.05 12.44
N LEU A 13 2.57 -4.24 12.21
CA LEU A 13 2.04 -4.74 10.94
C LEU A 13 1.86 -3.65 9.88
N LEU A 14 1.42 -2.44 10.24
CA LEU A 14 1.11 -1.38 9.27
C LEU A 14 2.32 -0.99 8.39
N PRO A 15 3.55 -0.83 8.93
CA PRO A 15 4.73 -0.56 8.10
C PRO A 15 5.07 -1.71 7.14
N HIS A 16 4.86 -2.96 7.57
CA HIS A 16 5.08 -4.13 6.72
C HIS A 16 4.08 -4.20 5.57
N TRP A 17 2.79 -3.97 5.86
CA TRP A 17 1.74 -3.94 4.84
C TRP A 17 1.97 -2.81 3.84
N LYS A 18 2.34 -1.62 4.31
CA LYS A 18 2.71 -0.49 3.45
C LYS A 18 3.85 -0.89 2.50
N THR A 19 4.95 -1.40 3.03
CA THR A 19 6.12 -1.81 2.23
C THR A 19 5.73 -2.85 1.18
N HIS A 20 4.89 -3.82 1.55
CA HIS A 20 4.43 -4.84 0.63
C HIS A 20 3.57 -4.26 -0.51
N LEU A 21 2.60 -3.41 -0.20
CA LEU A 21 1.76 -2.75 -1.20
C LEU A 21 2.58 -1.82 -2.11
N GLN A 22 3.60 -1.13 -1.59
CA GLN A 22 4.52 -0.33 -2.40
C GLN A 22 5.24 -1.18 -3.45
N GLY A 23 5.60 -2.42 -3.12
CA GLY A 23 6.14 -3.38 -4.10
C GLY A 23 5.19 -3.60 -5.27
N HIS A 24 3.91 -3.84 -4.97
CA HIS A 24 2.89 -4.05 -6.00
C HIS A 24 2.58 -2.80 -6.84
N VAL A 25 2.68 -1.59 -6.26
CA VAL A 25 2.58 -0.34 -7.05
C VAL A 25 3.66 -0.29 -8.12
N VAL A 26 4.91 -0.62 -7.76
CA VAL A 26 6.04 -0.65 -8.69
C VAL A 26 5.85 -1.72 -9.76
N GLU A 27 5.38 -2.91 -9.38
CA GLU A 27 5.09 -4.01 -10.32
C GLU A 27 3.98 -3.63 -11.32
N LEU A 28 2.88 -3.03 -10.86
CA LEU A 28 1.81 -2.56 -11.74
C LEU A 28 2.28 -1.48 -12.71
N ALA A 29 3.03 -0.50 -12.22
CA ALA A 29 3.61 0.55 -13.06
C ALA A 29 4.55 -0.05 -14.12
N HIS A 30 5.32 -1.08 -13.75
CA HIS A 30 6.20 -1.81 -14.65
C HIS A 30 5.41 -2.55 -15.75
N TRP A 31 4.41 -3.36 -15.38
CA TRP A 31 3.58 -4.08 -16.33
C TRP A 31 2.83 -3.14 -17.27
N ARG A 32 2.21 -2.09 -16.73
CA ARG A 32 1.52 -1.07 -17.54
C ARG A 32 2.44 -0.47 -18.60
N LYS A 33 3.70 -0.18 -18.26
CA LYS A 33 4.68 0.37 -19.20
C LYS A 33 5.09 -0.64 -20.28
N GLN A 34 5.29 -1.91 -19.92
CA GLN A 34 5.70 -2.94 -20.86
C GLN A 34 4.58 -3.37 -21.81
N SER A 35 3.35 -3.45 -21.30
CA SER A 35 2.21 -3.97 -22.05
C SER A 35 1.51 -2.93 -22.93
N THR A 36 2.06 -1.72 -23.09
CA THR A 36 1.48 -0.64 -23.92
C THR A 36 1.22 -1.01 -25.38
N LYS A 37 1.95 -2.01 -25.91
CA LYS A 37 1.76 -2.52 -27.28
C LYS A 37 0.90 -3.77 -27.36
N GLU A 38 0.58 -4.37 -26.22
CA GLU A 38 -0.08 -5.68 -26.11
C GLU A 38 -1.50 -5.57 -25.56
N LEU A 39 -1.80 -4.50 -24.82
CA LEU A 39 -3.10 -4.22 -24.23
C LEU A 39 -3.77 -3.03 -24.92
N ASP A 40 -5.10 -3.02 -24.90
CA ASP A 40 -5.89 -1.87 -25.32
C ASP A 40 -5.88 -0.76 -24.26
N ASP A 41 -6.36 0.42 -24.67
CA ASP A 41 -6.40 1.61 -23.80
C ASP A 41 -7.27 1.39 -22.55
N MET A 42 -8.31 0.55 -22.63
CA MET A 42 -9.20 0.27 -21.50
C MET A 42 -8.50 -0.58 -20.44
N ALA A 43 -7.76 -1.61 -20.85
CA ALA A 43 -6.95 -2.42 -19.95
C ALA A 43 -5.80 -1.61 -19.32
N LEU A 44 -5.12 -0.78 -20.12
CA LEU A 44 -4.08 0.13 -19.62
C LEU A 44 -4.64 1.15 -18.62
N HIS A 45 -5.85 1.65 -18.86
CA HIS A 45 -6.56 2.54 -17.94
C HIS A 45 -6.84 1.84 -16.60
N HIS A 46 -7.40 0.62 -16.62
CA HIS A 46 -7.66 -0.11 -15.38
C HIS A 46 -6.40 -0.48 -14.60
N LEU A 47 -5.28 -0.77 -15.28
CA LEU A 47 -3.99 -0.95 -14.60
C LEU A 47 -3.51 0.34 -13.92
N MET A 48 -3.69 1.49 -14.58
CA MET A 48 -3.39 2.79 -13.98
C MET A 48 -4.30 3.09 -12.78
N GLU A 49 -5.61 2.79 -12.86
CA GLU A 49 -6.52 2.95 -11.73
C GLU A 49 -6.14 2.05 -10.55
N ALA A 50 -5.73 0.82 -10.82
CA ALA A 50 -5.25 -0.11 -9.78
C ALA A 50 -3.97 0.40 -9.11
N GLU A 51 -3.02 0.91 -9.90
CA GLU A 51 -1.79 1.56 -9.41
C GLU A 51 -2.13 2.72 -8.46
N VAL A 52 -3.03 3.62 -8.87
CA VAL A 52 -3.46 4.77 -8.06
C VAL A 52 -4.14 4.34 -6.77
N LYS A 53 -5.08 3.40 -6.82
CA LYS A 53 -5.80 2.92 -5.62
C LYS A 53 -4.86 2.25 -4.62
N MET A 54 -3.85 1.52 -5.10
CA MET A 54 -2.89 0.87 -4.23
C MET A 54 -1.89 1.86 -3.61
N GLN A 55 -1.51 2.91 -4.35
CA GLN A 55 -0.75 4.02 -3.77
C GLN A 55 -1.56 4.73 -2.68
N GLN A 56 -2.84 5.02 -2.91
CA GLN A 56 -3.72 5.61 -1.89
C GLN A 56 -3.84 4.73 -0.65
N ALA A 57 -3.87 3.40 -0.80
CA ALA A 57 -3.85 2.48 0.32
C ALA A 57 -2.52 2.57 1.11
N CYS A 58 -1.38 2.72 0.44
CA CYS A 58 -0.09 2.93 1.10
C CYS A 58 -0.06 4.23 1.92
N ASP A 59 -0.64 5.30 1.38
CA ASP A 59 -0.73 6.59 2.05
C ASP A 59 -1.64 6.48 3.28
N ALA A 60 -2.80 5.83 3.16
CA ALA A 60 -3.70 5.58 4.27
C ALA A 60 -3.08 4.76 5.40
N LEU A 61 -2.31 3.71 5.07
CA LEU A 61 -1.55 2.94 6.07
C LEU A 61 -0.48 3.77 6.76
N SER A 62 0.16 4.69 6.03
CA SER A 62 1.15 5.62 6.59
C SER A 62 0.50 6.56 7.61
N SER A 63 -0.61 7.19 7.23
CA SER A 63 -1.34 8.08 8.13
C SER A 63 -1.89 7.34 9.35
N ALA A 64 -2.39 6.11 9.19
CA ALA A 64 -2.82 5.29 10.32
C ALA A 64 -1.66 4.99 11.27
N TYR A 65 -0.48 4.66 10.74
CA TYR A 65 0.71 4.41 11.54
C TYR A 65 1.20 5.67 12.27
N GLU A 66 1.17 6.83 11.63
CA GLU A 66 1.54 8.12 12.26
C GLU A 66 0.64 8.44 13.45
N VAL A 67 -0.67 8.20 13.32
CA VAL A 67 -1.61 8.38 14.43
C VAL A 67 -1.29 7.40 15.57
N ILE A 68 -1.15 6.10 15.27
CA ILE A 68 -0.92 5.07 16.29
C ILE A 68 0.47 5.18 16.93
N GLY A 69 1.45 5.76 16.22
CA GLY A 69 2.80 6.01 16.70
C GLY A 69 2.95 7.31 17.50
N ASP A 70 1.94 8.17 17.55
CA ASP A 70 1.98 9.38 18.38
C ASP A 70 1.74 9.00 19.85
N GLU A 71 2.80 9.11 20.66
CA GLU A 71 2.81 8.83 22.11
C GLU A 71 1.85 9.72 22.94
N ARG A 72 1.10 10.61 22.28
CA ARG A 72 0.04 11.44 22.86
C ARG A 72 -1.34 10.81 22.82
N ILE A 73 -1.51 9.64 22.20
CA ILE A 73 -2.76 8.87 22.32
C ILE A 73 -2.76 8.18 23.70
N PRO A 74 -3.74 8.47 24.57
CA PRO A 74 -3.77 8.01 25.95
C PRO A 74 -3.90 6.49 26.11
#